data_AF-A0A7X5FB47-F1
#
_entry.id   AF-A0A7X5FB47-F1
#
_cell.length_a   1.000
_cell.length_b   1.000
_cell.length_c   1.000
_cell.angle_alpha   90.00
_cell.angle_beta   90.00
_cell.angle_gamma   90.00
#
_symmetry.space_group_name_H-M   'P 1'
#
loop_
_entity.id
_entity.type
_entity.pdbx_description
1 polymer ?
#
loop_
_entity_poly.entity_id
_entity_poly.type
_entity_poly.pdbx_seq_one_letter_code
_entity_poly.pdbx_strand_id
1 'polypeptide(L)'
;MIKRFFQFLVLAFFIWVGYLVVYKSPEQKLMDEAVLSQETKNTFTEGFEKVNSFSDLFKEDWSGWHEIIVQNNSFSVRRPIRYCMINMASCLTSERLGNYIEIEKNIRRRGAQSLKFYAAPFGKKWFGDSRAAIRRQLFDFKKDDDIYFTGWFYFKGPDTDKASELQNLNHSLFLSFRSYNNSLRNFGEPGPALFFNFRNSISLRFDNWLPAIDNAEQDLLERVNTPLNEWVEIKMHLKLSDKPSEGLIEVWMNDKKIIAERAKTLPTPNMVYSILEVGIGSNLNQEESQTMYVDNISVSPTRFND
;
A
#
# COMPACT_ATOMS: atom_id res chain seq x y z
N MET A 1 0.49 37.30 29.56
CA MET A 1 -0.14 36.15 30.25
C MET A 1 -0.57 35.05 29.27
N ILE A 2 -1.26 35.39 28.17
CA ILE A 2 -1.79 34.43 27.18
C ILE A 2 -0.71 33.57 26.47
N LYS A 3 0.45 34.14 26.10
CA LYS A 3 1.54 33.40 25.43
C LYS A 3 2.12 32.25 26.28
N ARG A 4 2.24 32.44 27.60
CA ARG A 4 2.77 31.43 28.52
C ARG A 4 1.76 30.31 28.79
N PHE A 5 0.45 30.64 28.77
CA PHE A 5 -0.62 29.65 28.89
C PHE A 5 -0.67 28.72 27.66
N PHE A 6 -0.49 29.27 26.46
CA PHE A 6 -0.44 28.48 25.22
C PHE A 6 0.77 27.54 25.18
N GLN A 7 1.95 28.00 25.61
CA GLN A 7 3.13 27.13 25.73
C GLN A 7 2.93 26.00 26.75
N PHE A 8 2.24 26.26 27.86
CA PHE A 8 1.93 25.23 28.86
C PHE A 8 0.93 24.19 28.35
N LEU A 9 -0.08 24.61 27.57
CA LEU A 9 -1.06 23.70 26.97
C LEU A 9 -0.44 22.81 25.89
N VAL A 10 0.44 23.36 25.06
CA VAL A 10 1.21 22.59 24.07
C VAL A 10 2.11 21.57 24.78
N LEU A 11 2.83 21.98 25.82
CA LEU A 11 3.70 21.08 26.59
C LEU A 11 2.89 19.99 27.32
N ALA A 12 1.76 20.33 27.93
CA ALA A 12 0.88 19.38 28.60
C ALA A 12 0.24 18.39 27.60
N PHE A 13 -0.11 18.84 26.39
CA PHE A 13 -0.58 17.96 25.32
C PHE A 13 0.50 16.97 24.89
N PHE A 14 1.76 17.41 24.73
CA PHE A 14 2.87 16.52 24.42
C PHE A 14 3.18 15.53 25.56
N ILE A 15 3.09 15.96 26.82
CA ILE A 15 3.29 15.09 27.99
C ILE A 15 2.15 14.05 28.11
N TRP A 16 0.91 14.44 27.84
CA TRP A 16 -0.25 13.54 27.91
C TRP A 16 -0.25 12.51 26.77
N VAL A 17 0.13 12.90 25.55
CA VAL A 17 0.29 11.97 24.42
C VAL A 17 1.48 11.03 24.60
N GLY A 18 2.53 11.46 25.31
CA GLY A 18 3.74 10.66 25.57
C GLY A 18 3.57 9.48 26.54
N TYR A 19 2.47 9.41 27.31
CA TYR A 19 2.23 8.39 28.34
C TYR A 19 1.10 7.41 28.05
N LEU A 20 0.71 7.25 26.78
CA LEU A 20 -0.11 6.11 26.37
C LEU A 20 0.76 4.84 26.35
N VAL A 21 0.85 4.18 27.50
CA VAL A 21 1.41 2.82 27.60
C VAL A 21 0.50 1.89 26.82
N VAL A 22 0.91 1.55 25.59
CA VAL A 22 0.23 0.56 24.77
C VAL A 22 0.50 -0.82 25.38
N TYR A 23 -0.44 -1.33 26.17
CA TYR A 23 -0.42 -2.72 26.62
C TYR A 23 -0.58 -3.64 25.41
N LYS A 24 0.48 -4.35 25.04
CA LYS A 24 0.43 -5.42 24.04
C LYS A 24 -0.21 -6.66 24.68
N SER A 25 -1.08 -7.35 23.94
CA SER A 25 -1.57 -8.64 24.40
C SER A 25 -0.42 -9.66 24.42
N PRO A 26 -0.45 -10.70 25.27
CA PRO A 26 0.56 -11.76 25.26
C PRO A 26 0.76 -12.40 23.88
N GLU A 27 -0.30 -12.56 23.10
CA GLU A 27 -0.23 -13.08 21.73
C GLU A 27 0.50 -12.12 20.78
N GLN A 28 0.30 -10.81 20.92
CA GLN A 28 1.05 -9.82 20.14
C GLN A 28 2.53 -9.83 20.50
N LYS A 29 2.87 -10.02 21.78
CA LYS A 29 4.25 -10.10 22.22
C LYS A 29 4.96 -11.34 21.65
N LEU A 30 4.31 -12.49 21.69
CA LEU A 30 4.84 -13.72 21.07
C LEU A 30 5.01 -13.58 19.56
N MET A 31 4.08 -12.89 18.89
CA MET A 31 4.18 -12.62 17.46
C MET A 31 5.33 -11.66 17.14
N ASP A 32 5.51 -10.60 17.93
CA ASP A 32 6.65 -9.68 17.80
C ASP A 32 7.98 -10.43 18.02
N GLU A 33 8.07 -11.32 19.01
CA GLU A 33 9.27 -12.14 19.28
C GLU A 33 9.55 -13.15 18.14
N ALA A 34 8.52 -13.78 17.59
CA ALA A 34 8.65 -14.68 16.43
C ALA A 34 9.05 -13.93 15.16
N VAL A 35 8.56 -12.71 14.97
CA VAL A 35 8.93 -11.81 13.86
C VAL A 35 10.38 -11.34 14.00
N LEU A 36 10.81 -11.00 15.21
CA LEU A 36 12.18 -10.55 15.48
C LEU A 36 13.25 -11.64 15.27
N SER A 37 12.86 -12.92 15.30
CA SER A 37 13.77 -14.03 15.02
C SER A 37 13.84 -14.41 13.54
N GLN A 38 12.98 -13.85 12.68
CA GLN A 38 13.04 -14.08 11.25
C GLN A 38 14.15 -13.24 10.60
N GLU A 39 14.84 -13.85 9.64
CA GLU A 39 15.78 -13.14 8.79
C GLU A 39 15.04 -12.13 7.90
N THR A 40 15.47 -10.88 7.93
CA THR A 40 14.95 -9.84 7.04
C THR A 40 15.45 -10.09 5.61
N LYS A 41 14.59 -9.85 4.62
CA LYS A 41 14.93 -10.04 3.20
C LYS A 41 14.52 -8.82 2.41
N ASN A 42 15.52 -8.09 1.91
CA ASN A 42 15.32 -6.91 1.05
C ASN A 42 15.00 -7.27 -0.42
N THR A 43 14.79 -8.55 -0.70
CA THR A 43 14.39 -9.05 -2.02
C THR A 43 13.08 -9.81 -1.91
N PHE A 44 12.17 -9.58 -2.85
CA PHE A 44 10.92 -10.31 -2.96
C PHE A 44 10.51 -10.43 -4.42
N THR A 45 9.96 -11.58 -4.80
CA THR A 45 9.44 -11.82 -6.16
C THR A 45 8.16 -12.63 -6.07
N GLU A 46 7.11 -12.20 -6.75
CA GLU A 46 5.86 -12.94 -6.86
C GLU A 46 5.27 -12.77 -8.26
N GLY A 47 5.18 -13.88 -9.00
CA GLY A 47 4.50 -13.96 -10.30
C GLY A 47 3.19 -14.72 -10.23
N PHE A 48 2.76 -15.15 -9.04
CA PHE A 48 1.55 -15.92 -8.76
C PHE A 48 1.45 -17.29 -9.45
N GLU A 49 2.39 -17.69 -10.31
CA GLU A 49 2.34 -18.93 -11.10
C GLU A 49 2.26 -20.24 -10.31
N LYS A 50 2.72 -20.24 -9.05
CA LYS A 50 2.81 -21.43 -8.20
C LYS A 50 1.64 -21.56 -7.22
N VAL A 51 0.63 -20.70 -7.35
CA VAL A 51 -0.47 -20.57 -6.38
C VAL A 51 -1.67 -21.41 -6.84
N ASN A 52 -1.87 -22.60 -6.28
CA ASN A 52 -3.03 -23.44 -6.61
C ASN A 52 -4.29 -22.99 -5.85
N SER A 53 -4.09 -22.41 -4.67
CA SER A 53 -5.12 -21.91 -3.77
C SER A 53 -4.72 -20.58 -3.16
N PHE A 54 -5.69 -19.76 -2.73
CA PHE A 54 -5.40 -18.44 -2.16
C PHE A 54 -4.51 -18.52 -0.90
N SER A 55 -4.61 -19.62 -0.13
CA SER A 55 -3.72 -19.87 1.01
C SER A 55 -2.25 -20.06 0.63
N ASP A 56 -1.94 -20.47 -0.61
CA ASP A 56 -0.55 -20.68 -1.05
C ASP A 56 0.24 -19.36 -1.14
N LEU A 57 -0.46 -18.22 -1.13
CA LEU A 57 0.16 -16.89 -1.01
C LEU A 57 0.79 -16.67 0.37
N PHE A 58 0.31 -17.36 1.41
CA PHE A 58 0.69 -17.13 2.81
C PHE A 58 1.44 -18.35 3.35
N LYS A 59 2.75 -18.36 3.14
CA LYS A 59 3.60 -19.52 3.45
C LYS A 59 4.07 -19.51 4.90
N GLU A 60 4.16 -20.70 5.49
CA GLU A 60 4.65 -20.88 6.86
C GLU A 60 6.11 -20.45 7.05
N ASP A 61 6.92 -20.54 5.99
CA ASP A 61 8.32 -20.12 5.96
C ASP A 61 8.51 -18.61 5.77
N TRP A 62 7.41 -17.85 5.79
CA TRP A 62 7.39 -16.39 5.57
C TRP A 62 7.99 -15.96 4.24
N SER A 63 8.16 -16.84 3.25
CA SER A 63 8.67 -16.46 1.93
C SER A 63 7.60 -15.82 1.02
N GLY A 64 6.32 -15.97 1.38
CA GLY A 64 5.18 -15.40 0.67
C GLY A 64 4.69 -14.09 1.28
N TRP A 65 3.41 -13.77 1.09
CA TRP A 65 2.70 -12.66 1.73
C TRP A 65 2.39 -12.99 3.19
N HIS A 66 2.16 -11.96 4.01
CA HIS A 66 1.98 -12.12 5.46
C HIS A 66 0.61 -11.67 5.96
N GLU A 67 -0.05 -10.75 5.25
CA GLU A 67 -1.28 -10.13 5.74
C GLU A 67 -2.23 -9.80 4.58
N ILE A 68 -3.52 -9.93 4.86
CA ILE A 68 -4.65 -9.59 3.99
C ILE A 68 -5.38 -8.41 4.62
N ILE A 69 -5.68 -7.40 3.80
CA ILE A 69 -6.47 -6.24 4.18
C ILE A 69 -7.73 -6.23 3.34
N VAL A 70 -8.85 -6.57 3.95
CA VAL A 70 -10.18 -6.47 3.33
C VAL A 70 -11.07 -5.70 4.30
N GLN A 71 -11.37 -4.45 3.97
CA GLN A 71 -12.11 -3.54 4.85
C GLN A 71 -13.42 -3.10 4.20
N ASN A 72 -14.55 -3.63 4.69
CA ASN A 72 -15.89 -3.20 4.28
C ASN A 72 -16.45 -2.14 5.24
N ASN A 73 -17.08 -1.09 4.69
CA ASN A 73 -17.71 -0.01 5.46
C ASN A 73 -18.94 -0.44 6.29
N SER A 74 -19.51 -1.63 6.02
CA SER A 74 -20.75 -2.12 6.64
C SER A 74 -20.52 -2.96 7.90
N PHE A 75 -19.30 -3.42 8.17
CA PHE A 75 -18.96 -4.10 9.41
C PHE A 75 -17.59 -3.63 9.89
N SER A 76 -17.57 -2.75 10.90
CA SER A 76 -16.45 -2.74 11.83
C SER A 76 -16.43 -4.10 12.51
N VAL A 77 -15.69 -5.04 11.94
CA VAL A 77 -15.33 -6.27 12.63
C VAL A 77 -14.43 -5.82 13.78
N ARG A 78 -15.02 -5.47 14.93
CA ARG A 78 -14.35 -4.97 16.15
C ARG A 78 -13.54 -6.06 16.88
N ARG A 79 -13.16 -7.11 16.18
CA ARG A 79 -12.13 -8.05 16.61
C ARG A 79 -11.16 -8.17 15.44
N PRO A 80 -9.85 -8.28 15.67
CA PRO A 80 -8.92 -8.70 14.63
C PRO A 80 -9.27 -10.15 14.31
N ILE A 81 -10.33 -10.38 13.53
CA ILE A 81 -10.64 -11.73 13.12
C ILE A 81 -9.68 -12.02 11.98
N ARG A 82 -8.67 -12.82 12.35
CA ARG A 82 -7.92 -13.70 11.49
C ARG A 82 -8.89 -14.44 10.56
N TYR A 83 -9.28 -13.83 9.44
CA TYR A 83 -10.04 -14.44 8.34
C TYR A 83 -9.32 -14.05 7.04
N CYS A 84 -9.01 -14.93 6.09
CA CYS A 84 -9.48 -16.29 5.87
C CYS A 84 -8.27 -17.25 5.71
N MET A 85 -7.79 -17.90 6.79
CA MET A 85 -6.96 -19.11 6.68
C MET A 85 -7.59 -20.36 7.33
N ILE A 86 -8.73 -20.24 8.04
CA ILE A 86 -9.29 -21.39 8.79
C ILE A 86 -10.66 -21.85 8.31
N ASN A 87 -11.41 -21.07 7.51
CA ASN A 87 -12.60 -21.61 6.87
C ASN A 87 -13.02 -20.83 5.61
N MET A 88 -12.72 -21.39 4.43
CA MET A 88 -13.13 -20.84 3.14
C MET A 88 -14.67 -20.79 3.00
N ALA A 89 -15.40 -21.67 3.69
CA ALA A 89 -16.85 -21.79 3.57
C ALA A 89 -17.62 -20.56 4.11
N SER A 90 -17.09 -19.86 5.10
CA SER A 90 -17.72 -18.64 5.64
C SER A 90 -17.46 -17.39 4.80
N CYS A 91 -16.50 -17.42 3.88
CA CYS A 91 -16.20 -16.32 2.96
C CYS A 91 -17.04 -16.45 1.65
N LEU A 92 -17.84 -17.54 1.48
CA LEU A 92 -18.51 -17.92 0.23
C LEU A 92 -20.05 -17.77 0.20
N THR A 93 -20.71 -17.36 1.28
CA THR A 93 -22.20 -17.44 1.35
C THR A 93 -22.87 -16.10 1.59
N SER A 94 -22.84 -15.24 0.58
CA SER A 94 -23.95 -14.39 0.12
C SER A 94 -23.45 -13.61 -1.09
N GLU A 95 -24.36 -13.24 -2.00
CA GLU A 95 -24.09 -12.42 -3.19
C GLU A 95 -23.00 -11.36 -2.90
N ARG A 96 -21.91 -11.34 -3.68
CA ARG A 96 -20.65 -10.62 -3.38
C ARG A 96 -20.86 -9.10 -3.28
N LEU A 97 -21.33 -8.62 -2.12
CA LEU A 97 -21.60 -7.21 -1.81
C LEU A 97 -20.42 -6.51 -1.12
N GLY A 98 -19.21 -7.08 -1.18
CA GLY A 98 -18.06 -6.59 -0.43
C GLY A 98 -16.72 -6.74 -1.14
N ASN A 99 -15.68 -6.27 -0.47
CA ASN A 99 -14.31 -6.29 -0.94
C ASN A 99 -13.76 -7.71 -0.93
N TYR A 100 -12.90 -8.04 -1.89
CA TYR A 100 -12.27 -9.34 -1.94
C TYR A 100 -10.96 -9.31 -2.73
N ILE A 101 -10.19 -10.38 -2.55
CA ILE A 101 -8.98 -10.68 -3.30
C ILE A 101 -9.13 -12.12 -3.79
N GLU A 102 -8.90 -12.37 -5.07
CA GLU A 102 -9.02 -13.70 -5.65
C GLU A 102 -7.96 -13.95 -6.72
N ILE A 103 -7.63 -15.23 -6.94
CA ILE A 103 -6.77 -15.65 -8.03
C ILE A 103 -7.57 -15.54 -9.33
N GLU A 104 -7.07 -14.79 -10.30
CA GLU A 104 -7.69 -14.61 -11.60
C GLU A 104 -6.93 -15.40 -12.66
N LYS A 105 -7.65 -16.20 -13.43
CA LYS A 105 -7.05 -17.00 -14.51
C LYS A 105 -7.23 -16.38 -15.87
N ASN A 106 -8.22 -15.50 -16.09
CA ASN A 106 -8.56 -15.00 -17.42
C ASN A 106 -7.85 -13.69 -17.76
N ILE A 107 -7.73 -12.78 -16.80
CA ILE A 107 -7.01 -11.51 -16.97
C ILE A 107 -5.67 -11.66 -16.29
N ARG A 108 -4.60 -11.84 -17.07
CA ARG A 108 -3.23 -12.08 -16.59
C ARG A 108 -2.22 -11.45 -17.53
N ARG A 109 -1.04 -11.03 -17.04
CA ARG A 109 -0.02 -10.43 -17.90
C ARG A 109 0.78 -11.50 -18.64
N ARG A 110 1.20 -12.53 -17.89
CA ARG A 110 1.93 -13.70 -18.39
C ARG A 110 1.45 -14.95 -17.64
N GLY A 111 1.86 -16.11 -18.14
CA GLY A 111 1.71 -17.41 -17.46
C GLY A 111 0.26 -17.82 -17.25
N ALA A 112 -0.06 -18.34 -16.07
CA ALA A 112 -1.31 -19.03 -15.77
C ALA A 112 -2.34 -18.13 -15.08
N GLN A 113 -1.92 -17.14 -14.30
CA GLN A 113 -2.82 -16.36 -13.46
C GLN A 113 -2.21 -15.06 -12.94
N SER A 114 -3.05 -14.18 -12.45
CA SER A 114 -2.68 -12.99 -11.69
C SER A 114 -3.49 -12.92 -10.40
N LEU A 115 -3.28 -11.86 -9.62
CA LEU A 115 -4.10 -11.58 -8.45
C LEU A 115 -5.06 -10.44 -8.71
N LYS A 116 -6.35 -10.64 -8.44
CA LYS A 116 -7.40 -9.62 -8.57
C LYS A 116 -7.76 -9.05 -7.21
N PHE A 117 -7.85 -7.74 -7.16
CA PHE A 117 -8.33 -6.96 -6.02
C PHE A 117 -9.62 -6.27 -6.41
N TYR A 118 -10.65 -6.39 -5.58
CA TYR A 118 -11.92 -5.72 -5.75
C TYR A 118 -12.29 -4.95 -4.49
N ALA A 119 -12.54 -3.65 -4.64
CA ALA A 119 -13.03 -2.79 -3.59
C ALA A 119 -14.39 -2.21 -4.00
N ALA A 120 -15.45 -2.56 -3.26
CA ALA A 120 -16.78 -2.02 -3.43
C ALA A 120 -16.81 -0.48 -3.24
N PRO A 121 -17.84 0.22 -3.72
CA PRO A 121 -17.99 1.65 -3.48
C PRO A 121 -18.06 1.94 -1.97
N PHE A 122 -17.56 3.11 -1.56
CA PHE A 122 -17.67 3.54 -0.17
C PHE A 122 -19.06 4.13 0.10
N GLY A 123 -19.82 3.57 1.04
CA GLY A 123 -21.20 4.01 1.30
C GLY A 123 -21.31 5.42 1.90
N LYS A 124 -22.28 6.23 1.45
CA LYS A 124 -22.57 7.61 1.87
C LYS A 124 -22.79 7.83 3.38
N LYS A 125 -23.03 6.78 4.17
CA LYS A 125 -23.41 6.87 5.60
C LYS A 125 -22.26 6.68 6.59
N TRP A 126 -21.04 6.36 6.15
CA TRP A 126 -19.98 5.92 7.05
C TRP A 126 -18.66 6.63 6.81
N PHE A 127 -17.93 6.92 7.88
CA PHE A 127 -16.55 7.39 7.84
C PHE A 127 -15.63 6.19 7.62
N GLY A 128 -15.10 6.03 6.41
CA GLY A 128 -14.16 4.96 6.09
C GLY A 128 -14.02 4.73 4.59
N ASP A 129 -12.83 4.27 4.21
CA ASP A 129 -12.51 3.83 2.86
C ASP A 129 -12.73 2.33 2.69
N SER A 130 -12.96 1.94 1.44
CA SER A 130 -13.10 0.54 1.05
C SER A 130 -11.75 0.01 0.57
N ARG A 131 -11.24 -1.06 1.18
CA ARG A 131 -9.88 -1.59 0.92
C ARG A 131 -9.87 -3.06 0.55
N ALA A 132 -8.99 -3.42 -0.37
CA ALA A 132 -8.62 -4.77 -0.75
C ALA A 132 -7.12 -4.81 -1.11
N ALA A 133 -6.26 -5.21 -0.18
CA ALA A 133 -4.81 -5.24 -0.36
C ALA A 133 -4.15 -6.42 0.37
N ILE A 134 -2.90 -6.70 0.02
CA ILE A 134 -2.04 -7.67 0.71
C ILE A 134 -0.73 -7.00 1.11
N ARG A 135 -0.11 -7.52 2.17
CA ARG A 135 1.15 -7.01 2.70
C ARG A 135 2.22 -8.07 2.80
N ARG A 136 3.43 -7.69 2.41
CA ARG A 136 4.68 -8.37 2.74
C ARG A 136 5.39 -7.53 3.80
N GLN A 137 5.67 -8.13 4.94
CA GLN A 137 6.44 -7.48 6.02
C GLN A 137 7.90 -7.96 5.99
N LEU A 138 8.73 -7.73 7.01
CA LEU A 138 10.12 -8.25 7.12
C LEU A 138 11.13 -7.71 6.08
N PHE A 139 10.86 -6.53 5.51
CA PHE A 139 11.93 -5.74 4.88
C PHE A 139 12.73 -5.00 5.96
N ASP A 140 13.98 -4.64 5.65
CA ASP A 140 14.87 -3.81 6.46
C ASP A 140 15.52 -2.73 5.59
N PHE A 141 14.71 -1.97 4.85
CA PHE A 141 15.21 -0.83 4.07
C PHE A 141 15.36 0.39 4.96
N LYS A 142 16.58 0.89 5.11
CA LYS A 142 16.94 1.99 6.00
C LYS A 142 17.63 3.10 5.25
N LYS A 143 18.05 4.13 5.98
CA LYS A 143 18.80 5.26 5.42
C LYS A 143 19.99 4.78 4.58
N ASP A 144 20.17 5.46 3.45
CA ASP A 144 21.20 5.23 2.43
C ASP A 144 21.01 3.96 1.58
N ASP A 145 19.97 3.15 1.85
CA ASP A 145 19.57 2.06 0.95
C ASP A 145 18.84 2.60 -0.29
N ASP A 146 18.88 1.82 -1.36
CA ASP A 146 18.00 1.98 -2.52
C ASP A 146 16.89 0.92 -2.48
N ILE A 147 15.67 1.30 -2.88
CA ILE A 147 14.56 0.38 -3.13
C ILE A 147 14.26 0.42 -4.62
N TYR A 148 14.44 -0.72 -5.29
CA TYR A 148 13.95 -0.94 -6.64
C TYR A 148 12.72 -1.84 -6.59
N PHE A 149 11.63 -1.36 -7.18
CA PHE A 149 10.37 -2.09 -7.32
C PHE A 149 10.01 -2.19 -8.81
N THR A 150 9.50 -3.34 -9.25
CA THR A 150 8.73 -3.48 -10.49
C THR A 150 7.47 -4.30 -10.24
N GLY A 151 6.41 -4.02 -10.99
CA GLY A 151 5.19 -4.80 -10.97
C GLY A 151 4.31 -4.46 -12.17
N TRP A 152 3.54 -5.44 -12.61
CA TRP A 152 2.54 -5.24 -13.66
C TRP A 152 1.17 -5.04 -13.04
N PHE A 153 0.47 -4.01 -13.50
CA PHE A 153 -0.84 -3.62 -13.01
C PHE A 153 -1.82 -3.52 -14.17
N TYR A 154 -3.05 -3.97 -13.96
CA TYR A 154 -4.17 -3.75 -14.87
C TYR A 154 -5.27 -3.06 -14.08
N PHE A 155 -5.59 -1.83 -14.46
CA PHE A 155 -6.69 -1.08 -13.87
C PHE A 155 -7.93 -1.28 -14.72
N LYS A 156 -8.97 -1.90 -14.16
CA LYS A 156 -10.22 -2.10 -14.89
C LYS A 156 -10.91 -0.73 -15.01
N GLY A 157 -11.15 -0.31 -16.24
CA GLY A 157 -12.01 0.84 -16.53
C GLY A 157 -13.50 0.50 -16.38
N PRO A 158 -14.39 1.49 -16.46
CA PRO A 158 -15.83 1.23 -16.52
C PRO A 158 -16.15 0.32 -17.71
N ASP A 159 -17.18 -0.53 -17.56
CA ASP A 159 -17.71 -1.37 -18.63
C ASP A 159 -18.55 -0.55 -19.65
N THR A 160 -18.29 0.76 -19.76
CA THR A 160 -19.06 1.70 -20.59
C THR A 160 -18.14 2.45 -21.56
N ASP A 161 -18.66 2.72 -22.76
CA ASP A 161 -17.95 3.53 -23.76
C ASP A 161 -17.98 5.04 -23.44
N LYS A 162 -18.52 5.44 -22.28
CA LYS A 162 -18.70 6.85 -21.94
C LYS A 162 -17.42 7.42 -21.33
N ALA A 163 -16.72 8.23 -22.11
CA ALA A 163 -15.51 8.92 -21.68
C ALA A 163 -15.66 9.78 -20.40
N SER A 164 -16.87 10.22 -20.06
CA SER A 164 -17.14 10.96 -18.81
C SER A 164 -17.03 10.10 -17.55
N GLU A 165 -17.23 8.78 -17.66
CA GLU A 165 -17.14 7.83 -16.54
C GLU A 165 -15.69 7.36 -16.29
N LEU A 166 -14.78 7.57 -17.26
CA LEU A 166 -13.34 7.28 -17.13
C LEU A 166 -12.62 8.18 -16.11
N GLN A 167 -13.27 9.21 -15.56
CA GLN A 167 -12.66 10.21 -14.66
C GLN A 167 -12.73 9.85 -13.16
N ASN A 168 -13.25 8.67 -12.82
CA ASN A 168 -13.73 8.36 -11.47
C ASN A 168 -12.89 7.38 -10.64
N LEU A 169 -11.73 6.94 -11.13
CA LEU A 169 -10.77 6.13 -10.35
C LEU A 169 -9.98 6.98 -9.32
N ASN A 170 -10.59 8.04 -8.81
CA ASN A 170 -9.91 9.02 -7.99
C ASN A 170 -9.40 8.41 -6.68
N HIS A 171 -8.10 8.57 -6.46
CA HIS A 171 -7.40 8.41 -5.19
C HIS A 171 -7.23 6.98 -4.67
N SER A 172 -7.01 6.04 -5.57
CA SER A 172 -6.69 4.67 -5.17
C SER A 172 -5.21 4.53 -4.88
N LEU A 173 -4.88 4.32 -3.60
CA LEU A 173 -3.59 3.75 -3.24
C LEU A 173 -3.47 2.36 -3.89
N PHE A 174 -2.40 2.08 -4.62
CA PHE A 174 -2.18 0.75 -5.22
C PHE A 174 -0.87 0.08 -4.84
N LEU A 175 0.11 0.87 -4.36
CA LEU A 175 1.42 0.41 -3.92
C LEU A 175 1.91 1.32 -2.79
N SER A 176 2.41 0.77 -1.69
CA SER A 176 3.16 1.58 -0.71
C SER A 176 4.27 0.81 -0.03
N PHE A 177 5.32 1.52 0.35
CA PHE A 177 6.28 1.07 1.35
C PHE A 177 5.97 1.78 2.65
N ARG A 178 5.87 1.03 3.74
CA ARG A 178 5.47 1.55 5.05
C ARG A 178 6.45 1.12 6.13
N SER A 179 6.61 1.98 7.13
CA SER A 179 7.37 1.64 8.33
C SER A 179 6.45 1.15 9.43
N TYR A 180 6.77 -0.02 9.96
CA TYR A 180 6.20 -0.48 11.21
C TYR A 180 6.87 0.24 12.38
N ASN A 181 6.39 1.45 12.69
CA ASN A 181 6.85 2.19 13.87
C ASN A 181 5.79 2.19 14.96
N ASN A 182 6.04 1.41 16.02
CA ASN A 182 5.15 1.31 17.18
C ASN A 182 4.89 2.65 17.89
N SER A 183 5.83 3.60 17.81
CA SER A 183 5.68 4.93 18.42
C SER A 183 4.70 5.85 17.68
N LEU A 184 4.35 5.53 16.43
CA LEU A 184 3.45 6.33 15.60
C LEU A 184 2.10 5.66 15.33
N ARG A 185 1.72 4.62 16.11
CA ARG A 185 0.48 3.86 15.89
C ARG A 185 -0.79 4.71 15.73
N ASN A 186 -0.86 5.84 16.42
CA ASN A 186 -2.02 6.76 16.33
C ASN A 186 -2.06 7.58 15.04
N PHE A 187 -0.95 7.66 14.31
CA PHE A 187 -0.81 8.43 13.07
C PHE A 187 -0.81 7.54 11.83
N GLY A 188 -0.89 6.22 11.99
CA GLY A 188 -0.75 5.26 10.89
C GLY A 188 0.71 4.93 10.58
N GLU A 189 0.92 4.06 9.61
CA GLU A 189 2.25 3.62 9.19
C GLU A 189 2.77 4.58 8.09
N PRO A 190 3.83 5.36 8.34
CA PRO A 190 4.30 6.35 7.38
C PRO A 190 5.11 5.71 6.26
N GLY A 191 5.02 6.29 5.07
CA GLY A 191 5.91 5.97 3.97
C GLY A 191 5.40 6.42 2.59
N PRO A 192 6.19 6.18 1.54
CA PRO A 192 5.80 6.51 0.18
C PRO A 192 4.70 5.59 -0.33
N ALA A 193 3.76 6.18 -1.04
CA ALA A 193 2.58 5.53 -1.54
C ALA A 193 2.27 6.04 -2.95
N LEU A 194 2.13 5.13 -3.92
CA LEU A 194 1.65 5.46 -5.26
C LEU A 194 0.14 5.46 -5.28
N PHE A 195 -0.40 6.57 -5.78
CA PHE A 195 -1.81 6.81 -5.96
C PHE A 195 -2.16 6.92 -7.43
N PHE A 196 -3.31 6.36 -7.77
CA PHE A 196 -4.02 6.70 -8.99
C PHE A 196 -4.84 7.97 -8.73
N ASN A 197 -4.47 9.07 -9.38
CA ASN A 197 -5.09 10.38 -9.19
C ASN A 197 -6.10 10.73 -10.29
N PHE A 198 -6.74 11.88 -10.11
CA PHE A 198 -7.59 12.54 -11.09
C PHE A 198 -6.94 12.62 -12.48
N ARG A 199 -7.75 12.32 -13.51
CA ARG A 199 -7.32 12.15 -14.92
C ARG A 199 -6.36 10.99 -15.15
N ASN A 200 -6.45 9.95 -14.33
CA ASN A 200 -5.73 8.70 -14.52
C ASN A 200 -4.21 8.86 -14.49
N SER A 201 -3.67 9.85 -13.78
CA SER A 201 -2.22 9.99 -13.61
C SER A 201 -1.75 9.33 -12.32
N ILE A 202 -0.55 8.77 -12.33
CA ILE A 202 0.11 8.28 -11.10
C ILE A 202 0.79 9.44 -10.38
N SER A 203 0.67 9.50 -9.06
CA SER A 203 1.50 10.35 -8.19
C SER A 203 2.10 9.55 -7.05
N LEU A 204 3.19 10.05 -6.46
CA LEU A 204 3.71 9.54 -5.21
C LEU A 204 3.42 10.51 -4.07
N ARG A 205 2.76 10.03 -3.02
CA ARG A 205 2.49 10.80 -1.81
C ARG A 205 3.17 10.15 -0.61
N PHE A 206 3.47 10.98 0.38
CA PHE A 206 4.02 10.53 1.66
C PHE A 206 2.92 10.55 2.72
N ASP A 207 2.24 9.42 2.87
CA ASP A 207 1.13 9.27 3.82
C ASP A 207 1.63 9.24 5.25
N ASN A 208 0.92 9.92 6.16
CA ASN A 208 1.13 9.85 7.61
C ASN A 208 2.49 10.41 8.10
N TRP A 209 3.06 11.37 7.37
CA TRP A 209 4.30 12.06 7.77
C TRP A 209 3.99 13.31 8.60
N LEU A 210 4.75 13.51 9.67
CA LEU A 210 4.73 14.72 10.48
C LEU A 210 6.17 15.28 10.63
N PRO A 211 6.46 16.52 10.19
CA PRO A 211 5.57 17.39 9.39
C PRO A 211 5.25 16.77 8.02
N ALA A 212 4.16 17.20 7.40
CA ALA A 212 3.84 16.82 6.03
C ALA A 212 5.01 17.19 5.10
N ILE A 213 5.29 16.32 4.15
CA ILE A 213 6.32 16.53 3.13
C ILE A 213 5.62 16.75 1.80
N ASP A 214 6.25 17.55 0.93
CA ASP A 214 5.78 17.75 -0.43
C ASP A 214 5.64 16.40 -1.15
N ASN A 215 4.51 16.23 -1.82
CA ASN A 215 4.27 15.07 -2.68
C ASN A 215 5.11 15.21 -3.95
N ALA A 216 5.51 14.08 -4.52
CA ALA A 216 6.13 14.03 -5.83
C ALA A 216 5.04 13.78 -6.88
N GLU A 217 4.81 14.75 -7.75
CA GLU A 217 3.76 14.71 -8.77
C GLU A 217 4.35 14.78 -10.17
N GLN A 218 3.62 14.28 -11.16
CA GLN A 218 4.02 14.49 -12.56
C GLN A 218 3.88 15.96 -12.92
N ASP A 219 4.78 16.47 -13.77
CA ASP A 219 4.59 17.76 -14.44
C ASP A 219 3.23 17.77 -15.15
N LEU A 220 2.42 18.80 -14.90
CA LEU A 220 1.10 18.97 -15.49
C LEU A 220 1.15 19.02 -17.03
N LEU A 221 2.24 19.53 -17.61
CA LEU A 221 2.43 19.66 -19.05
C LEU A 221 2.88 18.35 -19.71
N GLU A 222 3.58 17.49 -18.97
CA GLU A 222 4.11 16.21 -19.47
C GLU A 222 3.35 14.99 -18.95
N ARG A 223 2.23 15.24 -18.26
CA ARG A 223 1.41 14.23 -17.59
C ARG A 223 1.09 13.06 -18.52
N VAL A 224 1.42 11.87 -18.06
CA VAL A 224 1.12 10.62 -18.73
C VAL A 224 -0.11 10.01 -18.09
N ASN A 225 -1.14 9.82 -18.90
CA ASN A 225 -2.33 9.09 -18.48
C ASN A 225 -1.99 7.60 -18.41
N THR A 226 -2.36 6.98 -17.31
CA THR A 226 -2.32 5.53 -17.16
C THR A 226 -3.45 4.92 -18.00
N PRO A 227 -3.12 4.02 -18.94
CA PRO A 227 -4.15 3.34 -19.71
C PRO A 227 -5.00 2.45 -18.81
N LEU A 228 -6.29 2.40 -19.11
CA LEU A 228 -7.26 1.53 -18.46
C LEU A 228 -7.54 0.35 -19.37
N ASN A 229 -7.91 -0.78 -18.77
CA ASN A 229 -8.15 -2.04 -19.47
C ASN A 229 -6.94 -2.58 -20.24
N GLU A 230 -5.74 -2.19 -19.81
CA GLU A 230 -4.47 -2.64 -20.35
C GLU A 230 -3.48 -2.88 -19.21
N TRP A 231 -2.51 -3.76 -19.45
CA TRP A 231 -1.42 -3.99 -18.51
C TRP A 231 -0.37 -2.88 -18.62
N VAL A 232 0.02 -2.32 -17.49
CA VAL A 232 1.10 -1.35 -17.37
C VAL A 232 2.19 -1.89 -16.46
N GLU A 233 3.44 -1.70 -16.85
CA GLU A 233 4.57 -1.93 -15.97
C GLU A 233 4.85 -0.66 -15.18
N ILE A 234 4.88 -0.76 -13.86
CA ILE A 234 5.31 0.30 -12.96
C ILE A 234 6.66 -0.09 -12.39
N LYS A 235 7.69 0.72 -12.68
CA LYS A 235 9.00 0.65 -12.02
C LYS A 235 9.12 1.82 -11.05
N MET A 236 9.69 1.59 -9.88
CA MET A 236 9.98 2.65 -8.91
C MET A 236 11.39 2.46 -8.34
N HIS A 237 12.09 3.57 -8.17
CA HIS A 237 13.37 3.65 -7.49
C HIS A 237 13.30 4.72 -6.41
N LEU A 238 13.61 4.34 -5.18
CA LEU A 238 13.72 5.25 -4.05
C LEU A 238 15.13 5.16 -3.48
N LYS A 239 15.86 6.28 -3.42
CA LYS A 239 17.05 6.39 -2.57
C LYS A 239 16.64 6.96 -1.22
N LEU A 240 16.84 6.20 -0.15
CA LEU A 240 16.33 6.52 1.17
C LEU A 240 17.21 7.52 1.91
N SER A 241 16.67 8.70 2.20
CA SER A 241 17.36 9.74 2.97
C SER A 241 16.38 10.60 3.76
N ASP A 242 16.80 10.99 4.96
CA ASP A 242 16.12 12.00 5.78
C ASP A 242 16.46 13.44 5.35
N LYS A 243 17.30 13.62 4.34
CA LYS A 243 17.67 14.92 3.77
C LYS A 243 17.13 15.10 2.34
N PRO A 244 16.46 16.23 2.04
CA PRO A 244 15.86 16.47 0.73
C PRO A 244 16.82 16.38 -0.47
N SER A 245 18.07 16.83 -0.32
CA SER A 245 19.05 16.85 -1.42
C SER A 245 19.64 15.48 -1.74
N GLU A 246 19.56 14.53 -0.81
CA GLU A 246 20.20 13.22 -0.90
C GLU A 246 19.23 12.12 -1.30
N GLY A 247 17.94 12.26 -0.98
CA GLY A 247 16.90 11.32 -1.42
C GLY A 247 16.55 11.49 -2.90
N LEU A 248 16.10 10.40 -3.51
CA LEU A 248 15.74 10.33 -4.92
C LEU A 248 14.44 9.54 -5.05
N ILE A 249 13.54 10.05 -5.90
CA ILE A 249 12.29 9.40 -6.26
C ILE A 249 12.24 9.34 -7.77
N GLU A 250 12.20 8.13 -8.32
CA GLU A 250 11.98 7.91 -9.74
C GLU A 250 10.86 6.90 -9.94
N VAL A 251 9.93 7.21 -10.83
CA VAL A 251 8.83 6.32 -11.21
C VAL A 251 8.78 6.25 -12.73
N TRP A 252 8.66 5.04 -13.26
CA TRP A 252 8.45 4.79 -14.68
C TRP A 252 7.14 4.04 -14.89
N MET A 253 6.50 4.33 -16.02
CA MET A 253 5.36 3.60 -16.52
C MET A 253 5.65 3.20 -17.97
N ASN A 254 5.64 1.89 -18.27
CA ASN A 254 5.99 1.34 -19.58
C ASN A 254 7.30 1.95 -20.14
N ASP A 255 8.38 1.86 -19.35
CA ASP A 255 9.71 2.42 -19.63
C ASP A 255 9.82 3.95 -19.76
N LYS A 256 8.71 4.69 -19.76
CA LYS A 256 8.73 6.16 -19.70
C LYS A 256 8.85 6.63 -18.26
N LYS A 257 9.91 7.38 -17.94
CA LYS A 257 10.04 8.04 -16.63
C LYS A 257 8.97 9.13 -16.50
N ILE A 258 8.13 9.04 -15.46
CA ILE A 258 7.00 9.96 -15.22
C ILE A 258 7.20 10.83 -13.97
N ILE A 259 8.03 10.40 -13.02
CA ILE A 259 8.45 11.18 -11.84
C ILE A 259 9.97 11.04 -11.71
N ALA A 260 10.66 12.14 -11.44
CA ALA A 260 12.12 12.18 -11.30
C ALA A 260 12.55 13.36 -10.42
N GLU A 261 12.52 13.17 -9.11
CA GLU A 261 12.68 14.27 -8.15
C GLU A 261 13.66 13.93 -7.02
N ARG A 262 14.32 14.97 -6.49
CA ARG A 262 15.04 14.88 -5.22
C ARG A 262 14.15 15.38 -4.11
N ALA A 263 13.91 14.54 -3.12
CA ALA A 263 13.09 14.87 -1.97
C ALA A 263 13.51 14.04 -0.76
N LYS A 264 12.95 14.39 0.40
CA LYS A 264 13.15 13.60 1.62
C LYS A 264 12.31 12.33 1.52
N THR A 265 12.95 11.17 1.55
CA THR A 265 12.35 9.84 1.35
C THR A 265 12.32 8.99 2.62
N LEU A 266 12.82 9.50 3.75
CA LEU A 266 12.59 8.99 5.10
C LEU A 266 12.15 10.10 6.06
N PRO A 267 11.15 9.91 6.94
CA PRO A 267 10.76 10.94 7.90
C PRO A 267 11.86 11.26 8.91
N THR A 268 12.58 10.23 9.35
CA THR A 268 13.66 10.32 10.35
C THR A 268 14.83 9.41 9.96
N PRO A 269 16.05 9.70 10.42
CA PRO A 269 17.23 8.90 10.09
C PRO A 269 17.14 7.42 10.51
N ASN A 270 16.37 7.11 11.56
CA ASN A 270 16.25 5.77 12.12
C ASN A 270 15.01 5.00 11.61
N MET A 271 14.30 5.56 10.63
CA MET A 271 13.12 4.92 10.07
C MET A 271 13.52 3.76 9.15
N VAL A 272 12.79 2.66 9.26
CA VAL A 272 12.94 1.46 8.43
C VAL A 272 11.65 1.20 7.69
N TYR A 273 11.69 1.10 6.36
CA TYR A 273 10.57 0.57 5.58
C TYR A 273 10.62 -0.95 5.62
N SER A 274 9.64 -1.52 6.31
CA SER A 274 9.56 -2.95 6.60
C SER A 274 8.35 -3.63 5.97
N ILE A 275 7.45 -2.86 5.37
CA ILE A 275 6.19 -3.34 4.80
C ILE A 275 6.09 -2.88 3.34
N LEU A 276 5.81 -3.81 2.44
CA LEU A 276 5.26 -3.57 1.10
C LEU A 276 3.76 -3.87 1.14
N GLU A 277 2.92 -2.92 0.76
CA GLU A 277 1.49 -3.12 0.54
C GLU A 277 1.17 -2.98 -0.95
N VAL A 278 0.41 -3.94 -1.50
CA VAL A 278 -0.05 -3.95 -2.88
C VAL A 278 -1.54 -4.28 -2.92
N GLY A 279 -2.30 -3.56 -3.72
CA GLY A 279 -3.76 -3.71 -3.82
C GLY A 279 -4.47 -2.37 -3.68
N ILE A 280 -5.80 -2.37 -3.72
CA ILE A 280 -6.62 -1.16 -3.57
C ILE A 280 -6.62 -0.75 -2.09
N GLY A 281 -5.69 0.13 -1.74
CA GLY A 281 -5.49 0.62 -0.39
C GLY A 281 -6.51 1.67 0.05
N SER A 282 -7.27 2.27 -0.87
CA SER A 282 -8.37 3.18 -0.54
C SER A 282 -9.28 3.41 -1.76
N ASN A 283 -10.45 2.78 -1.83
CA ASN A 283 -11.49 3.19 -2.77
C ASN A 283 -12.33 4.29 -2.13
N LEU A 284 -12.12 5.52 -2.62
CA LEU A 284 -12.82 6.73 -2.22
C LEU A 284 -13.95 7.11 -3.19
N ASN A 285 -14.42 6.19 -4.05
CA ASN A 285 -15.58 6.42 -4.90
C ASN A 285 -16.88 5.94 -4.21
N GLN A 286 -17.91 6.79 -4.18
CA GLN A 286 -19.19 6.49 -3.51
C GLN A 286 -20.12 5.58 -4.30
N GLU A 287 -19.95 5.54 -5.61
CA GLU A 287 -20.92 4.99 -6.55
C GLU A 287 -20.34 3.85 -7.37
N GLU A 288 -19.00 3.80 -7.50
CA GLU A 288 -18.30 2.83 -8.33
C GLU A 288 -17.35 1.96 -7.50
N SER A 289 -17.34 0.67 -7.84
CA SER A 289 -16.32 -0.25 -7.37
C SER A 289 -15.04 -0.06 -8.16
N GLN A 290 -13.94 -0.50 -7.58
CA GLN A 290 -12.64 -0.52 -8.24
C GLN A 290 -12.17 -1.96 -8.36
N THR A 291 -11.65 -2.30 -9.53
CA THR A 291 -11.01 -3.59 -9.77
C THR A 291 -9.61 -3.36 -10.32
N MET A 292 -8.65 -4.03 -9.72
CA MET A 292 -7.25 -4.00 -10.14
C MET A 292 -6.72 -5.42 -10.20
N TYR A 293 -5.89 -5.71 -11.18
CA TYR A 293 -5.13 -6.95 -11.25
C TYR A 293 -3.65 -6.64 -11.13
N VAL A 294 -2.92 -7.52 -10.47
CA VAL A 294 -1.48 -7.38 -10.27
C VAL A 294 -0.78 -8.68 -10.63
N ASP A 295 0.38 -8.54 -11.26
CA ASP A 295 1.20 -9.65 -11.72
C ASP A 295 2.70 -9.29 -11.65
N ASN A 296 3.57 -10.29 -11.57
CA ASN A 296 5.04 -10.18 -11.66
C ASN A 296 5.65 -9.03 -10.83
N ILE A 297 5.42 -9.06 -9.52
CA ILE A 297 6.00 -8.12 -8.57
C ILE A 297 7.45 -8.51 -8.27
N SER A 298 8.35 -7.54 -8.21
CA SER A 298 9.68 -7.71 -7.66
C SER A 298 10.14 -6.50 -6.86
N VAL A 299 10.85 -6.76 -5.77
CA VAL A 299 11.56 -5.78 -4.94
C VAL A 299 13.01 -6.22 -4.80
N SER A 300 13.94 -5.27 -4.87
CA SER A 300 15.38 -5.51 -4.75
C SER A 300 16.10 -4.29 -4.17
N PRO A 301 17.21 -4.47 -3.42
CA PRO A 301 18.09 -3.37 -3.03
C PRO A 301 19.02 -2.92 -4.17
N THR A 302 19.01 -3.64 -5.29
CA THR A 302 19.83 -3.35 -6.47
C THR A 302 18.96 -3.23 -7.71
N ARG A 303 19.41 -2.40 -8.65
CA ARG A 303 18.70 -2.19 -9.91
C ARG A 303 18.50 -3.50 -10.66
N PHE A 304 17.30 -3.71 -11.21
CA PHE A 304 17.05 -4.84 -12.09
C PHE A 304 17.90 -4.71 -13.36
N ASN A 305 18.55 -5.79 -13.77
CA ASN A 305 19.18 -5.86 -15.07
C ASN A 305 18.06 -6.01 -16.11
N ASP A 306 17.84 -4.98 -16.92
CA ASP A 306 16.94 -5.04 -18.08
C ASP A 306 17.45 -6.04 -19.13
#